data_AF-A0AAV0AJU9-F1
#
_entry.id   AF-A0AAV0AJU9-F1
#
_cell.length_a   1.000
_cell.length_b   1.000
_cell.length_c   1.000
_cell.angle_alpha   90.00
_cell.angle_beta   90.00
_cell.angle_gamma   90.00
#
_symmetry.space_group_name_H-M   'P 1'
#
loop_
_entity.id
_entity.type
_entity.pdbx_description
1 polymer ?
#
loop_
_entity_poly.entity_id
_entity_poly.type
_entity_poly.pdbx_seq_one_letter_code
_entity_poly.pdbx_strand_id
1 'polypeptide(L)' 'IAIDGQNGTGKSTLLNLIKGKIMACEGSISKHAGLKLARYSQHLADQLPYDKSPIKYFESKYHKKVKCIIYL' A
#
# COMPACT_ATOMS: atom_id res chain seq x y z
N ILE A 1 10.70 -11.84 -6.22
CA ILE A 1 9.67 -12.90 -6.06
C ILE A 1 8.50 -12.50 -6.95
N ALA A 2 8.07 -13.39 -7.86
CA ALA A 2 6.89 -13.20 -8.68
C ALA A 2 5.80 -14.17 -8.22
N ILE A 3 4.54 -13.71 -8.21
CA ILE A 3 3.38 -14.56 -7.95
C ILE A 3 2.53 -14.50 -9.21
N ASP A 4 2.43 -15.64 -9.90
CA ASP A 4 1.71 -15.75 -11.17
C ASP A 4 0.49 -16.70 -11.06
N GLY A 5 -0.44 -16.56 -11.99
CA GLY A 5 -1.59 -17.45 -12.19
C GLY A 5 -2.77 -16.71 -12.83
N GLN A 6 -3.88 -17.41 -13.03
CA GLN A 6 -5.09 -16.81 -13.60
C GLN A 6 -5.79 -15.83 -12.64
N ASN A 7 -6.71 -15.02 -13.16
CA ASN A 7 -7.59 -14.20 -12.33
C ASN A 7 -8.49 -15.12 -11.48
N GLY A 8 -8.71 -14.75 -10.21
CA GLY A 8 -9.51 -15.55 -9.27
C GLY A 8 -8.73 -16.58 -8.45
N THR A 9 -7.44 -16.83 -8.72
CA THR A 9 -6.63 -17.80 -7.94
C THR A 9 -6.19 -17.32 -6.55
N GLY A 10 -6.73 -16.19 -6.07
CA GLY A 10 -6.45 -15.68 -4.73
C GLY A 10 -5.20 -14.78 -4.56
N LYS A 11 -4.57 -14.31 -5.66
CA LYS A 11 -3.42 -13.38 -5.58
C LYS A 11 -3.70 -12.13 -4.75
N SER A 12 -4.82 -11.46 -5.02
CA SER A 12 -5.25 -10.29 -4.26
C SER A 12 -5.54 -10.63 -2.79
N THR A 13 -6.06 -11.83 -2.53
CA THR A 13 -6.30 -12.35 -1.18
C THR A 13 -4.99 -12.53 -0.42
N LEU A 14 -3.98 -13.13 -1.04
CA LEU A 14 -2.65 -13.27 -0.46
C LEU A 14 -2.01 -11.91 -0.13
N LEU A 15 -2.09 -10.94 -1.05
CA LEU A 15 -1.59 -9.59 -0.79
C LEU A 15 -2.35 -8.90 0.36
N ASN A 16 -3.65 -9.16 0.51
CA ASN A 16 -4.45 -8.64 1.62
C ASN A 16 -4.07 -9.31 2.96
N LEU A 17 -3.76 -10.61 2.97
CA LEU A 17 -3.24 -11.33 4.15
C LEU A 17 -1.91 -10.74 4.60
N ILE A 18 -0.95 -10.57 3.69
CA ILE A 18 0.37 -9.97 4.00
C ILE A 18 0.19 -8.56 4.59
N LYS A 19 -0.71 -7.77 3.99
CA LYS A 19 -1.04 -6.43 4.48
C LYS A 19 -1.79 -6.44 5.83
N GLY A 20 -2.36 -7.57 6.25
CA GLY A 20 -3.19 -7.69 7.44
C GLY A 20 -4.58 -7.07 7.28
N LYS A 21 -5.08 -6.93 6.04
CA LYS A 21 -6.45 -6.47 5.78
C LYS A 21 -7.50 -7.54 6.06
N ILE A 22 -7.11 -8.81 6.01
CA ILE A 22 -7.94 -9.97 6.31
C ILE A 22 -7.14 -10.91 7.22
N MET A 23 -7.84 -11.65 8.07
CA MET A 23 -7.24 -12.63 8.97
C MET A 23 -7.02 -13.96 8.24
N ALA A 24 -5.96 -14.66 8.61
CA ALA A 24 -5.76 -16.03 8.14
C ALA A 24 -6.78 -16.94 8.82
N CYS A 25 -7.40 -17.84 8.07
CA CYS A 25 -8.30 -18.85 8.66
C CYS A 25 -7.52 -19.80 9.57
N GLU A 26 -6.30 -20.15 9.16
CA GLU A 26 -5.39 -21.04 9.88
C GLU A 26 -3.93 -20.58 9.68
N GLY A 27 -3.04 -21.04 10.57
CA GLY A 27 -1.62 -20.67 10.54
C GLY A 27 -1.34 -19.27 11.13
N SER A 28 -0.13 -18.77 10.89
CA SER A 28 0.29 -17.46 11.38
C SER A 28 1.09 -16.67 10.34
N ILE A 29 0.98 -15.34 10.42
CA ILE A 29 1.75 -14.40 9.58
C ILE A 29 2.60 -13.55 10.52
N SER A 30 3.91 -13.76 10.50
CA SER A 30 4.87 -12.96 11.26
C SER A 30 5.45 -11.84 10.40
N LYS A 31 5.54 -10.63 10.97
CA LYS A 31 6.11 -9.45 10.33
C LYS A 31 7.07 -8.79 11.30
N HIS A 32 8.21 -8.32 10.79
CA HIS A 32 9.13 -7.53 11.59
C HIS A 32 8.45 -6.23 12.07
N ALA A 33 8.65 -5.83 13.33
CA ALA A 33 7.97 -4.69 13.94
C ALA A 33 8.19 -3.36 13.18
N GLY A 34 9.36 -3.19 12.57
CA GLY A 34 9.70 -2.02 11.74
C GLY A 34 9.27 -2.09 10.28
N LEU A 35 8.56 -3.14 9.84
CA LEU A 35 8.21 -3.32 8.44
C LEU A 35 7.22 -2.24 7.95
N LYS A 36 7.64 -1.46 6.93
CA LYS A 36 6.76 -0.52 6.22
C LYS A 36 6.36 -1.13 4.88
N LEU A 37 5.08 -1.46 4.73
CA LEU A 37 4.53 -2.08 3.53
C LEU A 37 3.83 -1.04 2.63
N ALA A 38 4.23 -0.96 1.36
CA ALA A 38 3.52 -0.21 0.33
C ALA A 38 2.95 -1.18 -0.72
N ARG A 39 1.78 -0.84 -1.27
CA ARG A 39 1.09 -1.67 -2.29
C ARG A 39 0.67 -0.79 -3.46
N TYR A 40 1.09 -1.18 -4.64
CA TYR A 40 0.55 -0.69 -5.90
C TYR A 40 -0.52 -1.66 -6.41
N SER A 41 -1.65 -1.15 -6.89
CA SER A 41 -2.72 -1.98 -7.48
C SER A 41 -3.20 -1.36 -8.76
N GLN A 42 -3.80 -2.18 -9.62
CA GLN A 42 -4.27 -1.76 -10.95
C GLN A 42 -5.18 -0.51 -10.87
N HIS A 43 -6.15 -0.50 -9.96
CA HIS A 43 -7.05 0.65 -9.76
C HIS A 43 -6.48 1.82 -8.93
N LEU A 44 -5.20 1.79 -8.56
CA LEU A 44 -4.63 2.87 -7.74
C LEU A 44 -4.55 4.18 -8.54
N ALA A 45 -4.25 4.10 -9.83
CA ALA A 45 -4.15 5.26 -10.71
C ALA A 45 -5.51 5.99 -10.83
N ASP A 46 -6.60 5.23 -10.95
CA ASP A 46 -7.98 5.74 -11.07
C ASP A 46 -8.43 6.51 -9.81
N GLN A 47 -7.76 6.30 -8.67
CA GLN A 47 -8.07 6.97 -7.40
C GLN A 47 -7.28 8.26 -7.17
N LEU A 48 -6.39 8.64 -8.10
CA LEU A 48 -5.61 9.87 -7.99
C LEU A 48 -6.46 11.07 -8.42
N PRO A 49 -6.35 12.21 -7.72
CA PRO A 49 -7.08 13.43 -8.09
C PRO A 49 -6.56 13.98 -9.43
N TYR A 50 -7.46 14.16 -10.39
CA TYR A 50 -7.16 14.78 -11.68
C TYR A 50 -7.13 16.32 -11.60
N ASP A 51 -7.68 16.90 -10.55
CA ASP A 51 -7.78 18.34 -10.30
C ASP A 51 -6.53 18.93 -9.62
N LYS A 52 -5.54 18.10 -9.27
CA LYS A 52 -4.35 18.52 -8.51
C LYS A 52 -3.07 18.13 -9.23
N SER A 53 -2.08 19.02 -9.16
CA SER A 53 -0.72 18.64 -9.55
C SER A 53 -0.18 17.58 -8.57
N PRO A 54 0.74 16.71 -9.03
CA PRO A 54 1.34 15.70 -8.16
C PRO A 54 1.92 16.29 -6.87
N ILE A 55 2.66 17.41 -6.95
CA ILE A 55 3.23 18.11 -5.79
C ILE A 55 2.13 18.49 -4.79
N LYS A 56 1.06 19.17 -5.23
CA LYS A 56 -0.04 19.58 -4.35
C LYS A 56 -0.74 18.38 -3.71
N TYR A 57 -0.89 17.28 -4.43
CA TYR A 57 -1.45 16.05 -3.87
C TYR A 57 -0.56 15.48 -2.75
N PHE A 58 0.74 15.35 -2.99
CA PHE A 58 1.70 14.88 -1.98
C PHE A 58 1.76 15.80 -0.76
N GLU A 59 1.80 17.12 -0.96
CA GLU A 59 1.78 18.11 0.12
C GLU A 59 0.51 17.99 0.96
N SER A 60 -0.67 17.93 0.33
CA SER A 60 -1.95 17.81 1.06
C SER A 60 -2.04 16.52 1.87
N LYS A 61 -1.49 15.42 1.36
CA LYS A 61 -1.59 14.09 1.98
C LYS A 61 -0.57 13.85 3.09
N TYR A 62 0.60 14.51 3.03
CA TYR A 62 1.72 14.24 3.94
C TYR A 62 2.24 15.49 4.68
N HIS A 63 1.50 16.59 4.67
CA HIS A 63 1.90 17.90 5.22
C HIS A 63 2.58 17.86 6.60
N LYS A 64 2.10 17.00 7.53
CA LYS A 64 2.68 16.85 8.88
C LYS A 64 4.01 16.07 8.93
N LYS A 65 4.28 15.19 7.98
CA LYS A 65 5.54 14.39 7.92
C LYS A 65 6.64 15.09 7.13
N VAL A 66 6.26 15.87 6.12
CA VAL A 66 7.22 16.53 5.22
C VAL A 66 7.90 17.73 5.91
N LYS A 67 7.19 18.49 6.75
CA LYS A 67 7.79 19.55 7.57
C LYS A 67 8.93 19.07 8.49
N CYS A 68 8.98 17.79 8.86
CA CYS A 68 10.04 17.27 9.71
C CYS A 68 11.34 16.93 8.95
N ILE A 69 11.29 16.78 7.62
CA ILE A 69 12.45 16.36 6.80
C ILE A 69 13.12 17.58 6.13
N ILE A 70 12.37 18.64 5.82
CA ILE A 70 12.93 19.82 5.13
C ILE A 70 13.52 20.85 6.12
N TYR A 71 13.27 20.71 7.42
CA TYR A 71 13.76 21.62 8.48
C TYR A 71 14.86 20.98 9.36
N LEU A 72 15.46 19.87 8.90
CA LEU A 72 16.70 19.27 9.41
C LEU A 72 17.74 19.33 8.30
#